data_AF-A0A328FI04-F1
#
_entry.id   AF-A0A328FI04-F1
#
_cell.length_a   1.000
_cell.length_b   1.000
_cell.length_c   1.000
_cell.angle_alpha   90.00
_cell.angle_beta   90.00
_cell.angle_gamma   90.00
#
_symmetry.space_group_name_H-M   'P 1'
#
loop_
_entity.id
_entity.type
_entity.pdbx_description
1 polymer ?
#
loop_
_entity_poly.entity_id
_entity_poly.type
_entity_poly.pdbx_seq_one_letter_code
_entity_poly.pdbx_strand_id
1 'polypeptide(L)'
;MKHKDQIEKPADKEKEVATETKSTCLDEFMMAQDEFDRGEIKKSPAMKKISGFDNYPAAFAVIGHVIAMTNQKIESEEDRDLVRREANTKLEMMASLGPKDGFEGMLIAQMMMVFQKSVDLLYKSNGSESFEFSNSMLNQSIKLMKLYNQQLESLDKHRRGGKQKMTVEHINVSDGGQAIIGNVHQGGDER
;
A
#
# COMPACT_ATOMS: atom_id res chain seq x y z
N MET A 1 -57.25 27.69 43.17
CA MET A 1 -56.97 26.24 43.19
C MET A 1 -57.27 25.70 41.79
N LYS A 2 -56.27 25.06 41.16
CA LYS A 2 -56.26 24.42 39.82
C LYS A 2 -56.22 25.42 38.64
N HIS A 3 -55.04 25.90 38.22
CA HIS A 3 -54.07 25.24 37.33
C HIS A 3 -54.74 24.44 36.20
N LYS A 4 -54.76 25.04 35.00
CA LYS A 4 -54.78 24.32 33.73
C LYS A 4 -53.41 24.54 33.10
N ASP A 5 -52.62 23.49 33.15
CA ASP A 5 -51.31 23.37 32.54
C ASP A 5 -51.43 23.55 31.03
N GLN A 6 -50.73 24.55 30.51
CA GLN A 6 -50.32 24.58 29.11
C GLN A 6 -49.24 23.52 28.96
N ILE A 7 -49.61 22.36 28.43
CA ILE A 7 -48.64 21.37 27.97
C ILE A 7 -48.11 21.90 26.63
N GLU A 8 -47.08 22.74 26.70
CA GLU A 8 -46.15 22.91 25.58
C GLU A 8 -45.57 21.53 25.25
N LYS A 9 -45.93 20.99 24.09
CA LYS A 9 -45.19 19.88 23.49
C LYS A 9 -43.75 20.37 23.30
N PRO A 10 -42.72 19.71 23.86
CA PRO A 10 -41.38 19.94 23.37
C PRO A 10 -41.36 19.40 21.94
N ALA A 11 -41.26 20.32 20.98
CA ALA A 11 -40.74 20.01 19.66
C ALA A 11 -39.31 19.53 19.89
N ASP A 12 -39.17 18.22 20.08
CA ASP A 12 -37.89 17.54 19.95
C ASP A 12 -37.40 17.88 18.56
N LYS A 13 -36.51 18.85 18.54
CA LYS A 13 -35.56 19.08 17.47
C LYS A 13 -34.86 17.75 17.28
N GLU A 14 -35.36 16.95 16.34
CA GLU A 14 -34.53 16.04 15.58
C GLU A 14 -33.39 16.89 15.04
N LYS A 15 -32.33 16.96 15.84
CA LYS A 15 -31.03 17.38 15.36
C LYS A 15 -30.73 16.40 14.25
N GLU A 16 -30.91 16.90 13.04
CA GLU A 16 -30.14 16.49 11.88
C GLU A 16 -28.68 16.44 12.33
N VAL A 17 -28.26 15.29 12.84
CA VAL A 17 -26.85 14.93 12.92
C VAL A 17 -26.50 14.68 11.47
N ALA A 18 -26.19 15.76 10.76
CA ALA A 18 -25.36 15.68 9.57
C ALA A 18 -24.08 15.00 10.06
N THR A 19 -24.01 13.69 9.90
CA THR A 19 -22.76 12.97 9.96
C THR A 19 -21.94 13.59 8.85
N GLU A 20 -21.01 14.48 9.21
CA GLU A 20 -19.89 14.86 8.34
C GLU A 20 -19.29 13.55 7.84
N THR A 21 -19.68 13.17 6.63
CA THR A 21 -19.20 11.95 6.02
C THR A 21 -17.76 12.27 5.67
N LYS A 22 -16.85 11.77 6.50
CA LYS A 22 -15.41 12.00 6.33
C LYS A 22 -15.05 11.61 4.90
N SER A 23 -14.52 12.56 4.12
CA SER A 23 -14.15 12.34 2.72
C SER A 23 -13.28 11.09 2.60
N THR A 24 -13.63 10.19 1.69
CA THR A 24 -12.86 8.97 1.46
C THR A 24 -11.62 9.25 0.61
N CYS A 25 -10.66 8.32 0.56
CA CYS A 25 -9.46 8.50 -0.27
C CYS A 25 -9.81 8.64 -1.76
N LEU A 26 -10.85 7.95 -2.24
CA LEU A 26 -11.35 8.09 -3.61
C LEU A 26 -12.04 9.43 -3.81
N ASP A 27 -12.82 9.93 -2.84
CA ASP A 27 -13.44 11.26 -2.96
C ASP A 27 -12.37 12.35 -3.09
N GLU A 28 -11.32 12.28 -2.24
CA GLU A 28 -10.17 13.19 -2.31
C GLU A 28 -9.44 13.09 -3.66
N PHE A 29 -9.31 11.88 -4.21
CA PHE A 29 -8.70 11.66 -5.53
C PHE A 29 -9.54 12.27 -6.66
N MET A 30 -10.85 12.05 -6.66
CA MET A 30 -11.77 12.56 -7.66
C MET A 30 -11.86 14.10 -7.63
N MET A 31 -11.88 14.70 -6.44
CA MET A 31 -11.83 16.16 -6.28
C MET A 31 -10.52 16.74 -6.83
N ALA A 32 -9.38 16.14 -6.49
CA ALA A 32 -8.09 16.60 -6.99
C ALA A 32 -7.95 16.42 -8.52
N GLN A 33 -8.60 15.40 -9.11
CA GLN A 33 -8.65 15.22 -10.57
C GLN A 33 -9.38 16.38 -11.24
N ASP A 34 -10.56 16.72 -10.72
CA ASP A 34 -11.38 17.80 -11.24
C ASP A 34 -10.67 19.17 -11.12
N GLU A 35 -10.03 19.45 -9.98
CA GLU A 35 -9.19 20.65 -9.80
C GLU A 35 -7.99 20.69 -10.76
N PHE A 36 -7.36 19.54 -11.01
CA PHE A 36 -6.24 19.45 -11.94
C PHE A 36 -6.68 19.68 -13.39
N ASP A 37 -7.82 19.09 -13.80
CA ASP A 37 -8.38 19.24 -15.13
C ASP A 37 -8.79 20.70 -15.42
N ARG A 38 -9.20 21.45 -14.39
CA ARG A 38 -9.41 22.91 -14.46
C ARG A 38 -8.12 23.73 -14.44
N GLY A 39 -6.96 23.11 -14.20
CA GLY A 39 -5.66 23.77 -14.10
C GLY A 39 -5.43 24.52 -12.78
N GLU A 40 -6.25 24.26 -11.77
CA GLU A 40 -6.21 24.95 -10.47
C GLU A 40 -5.08 24.42 -9.59
N ILE A 41 -4.76 23.13 -9.71
CA ILE A 41 -3.69 22.49 -8.95
C ILE A 41 -2.63 21.87 -9.86
N LYS A 42 -1.40 21.77 -9.33
CA LYS A 42 -0.31 20.95 -9.90
C LYS A 42 0.20 19.91 -8.90
N LYS A 43 -0.18 20.07 -7.63
CA LYS A 43 0.26 19.27 -6.49
C LYS A 43 -0.94 19.07 -5.57
N SER A 44 -1.01 17.92 -4.92
CA SER A 44 -2.05 17.62 -3.94
C SER A 44 -1.45 16.91 -2.72
N PRO A 45 -1.59 17.48 -1.50
CA PRO A 45 -1.15 16.82 -0.27
C PRO A 45 -1.84 15.47 -0.04
N ALA A 46 -3.13 15.37 -0.38
CA ALA A 46 -3.88 14.12 -0.32
C ALA A 46 -3.25 13.06 -1.23
N MET A 47 -2.95 13.44 -2.48
CA MET A 47 -2.35 12.51 -3.44
C MET A 47 -0.93 12.11 -3.07
N LYS A 48 -0.16 13.04 -2.48
CA LYS A 48 1.17 12.73 -1.92
C LYS A 48 1.08 11.74 -0.76
N LYS A 49 0.07 11.87 0.11
CA LYS A 49 -0.15 10.93 1.21
C LYS A 49 -0.44 9.51 0.71
N ILE A 50 -1.21 9.38 -0.38
CA ILE A 50 -1.56 8.08 -0.96
C ILE A 50 -0.40 7.50 -1.77
N SER A 51 0.21 8.29 -2.64
CA SER A 51 1.14 7.81 -3.68
C SER A 51 2.63 8.10 -3.42
N GLY A 52 2.96 8.95 -2.46
CA GLY A 52 4.32 9.46 -2.27
C GLY A 52 4.77 10.53 -3.27
N PHE A 53 4.01 10.78 -4.36
CA PHE A 53 4.31 11.82 -5.34
C PHE A 53 3.67 13.16 -4.98
N ASP A 54 4.44 14.24 -5.05
CA ASP A 54 3.94 15.58 -4.81
C ASP A 54 3.27 16.20 -6.04
N ASN A 55 3.66 15.79 -7.25
CA ASN A 55 3.07 16.25 -8.51
C ASN A 55 1.88 15.37 -8.90
N TYR A 56 0.82 16.04 -9.37
CA TYR A 56 -0.43 15.37 -9.67
C TYR A 56 -0.32 14.29 -10.77
N PRO A 57 0.36 14.51 -11.92
CA PRO A 57 0.41 13.50 -12.98
C PRO A 57 1.04 12.17 -12.56
N ALA A 58 2.15 12.20 -11.80
CA ALA A 58 2.78 10.97 -11.31
C ALA A 58 1.92 10.28 -10.24
N ALA A 59 1.30 11.05 -9.35
CA ALA A 59 0.40 10.51 -8.35
C ALA A 59 -0.81 9.83 -8.99
N PHE A 60 -1.43 10.47 -9.99
CA PHE A 60 -2.54 9.93 -10.77
C PHE A 60 -2.16 8.61 -11.43
N ALA A 61 -0.99 8.53 -12.06
CA ALA A 61 -0.54 7.30 -12.70
C ALA A 61 -0.49 6.14 -11.70
N VAL A 62 0.10 6.32 -10.52
CA VAL A 62 0.23 5.25 -9.51
C VAL A 62 -1.12 4.90 -8.89
N ILE A 63 -1.90 5.90 -8.49
CA ILE A 63 -3.23 5.72 -7.89
C ILE A 63 -4.18 5.03 -8.89
N GLY A 64 -4.16 5.46 -10.15
CA GLY A 64 -4.95 4.85 -11.22
C GLY A 64 -4.64 3.37 -11.43
N HIS A 65 -3.38 2.96 -11.34
CA HIS A 65 -3.02 1.54 -11.38
C HIS A 65 -3.59 0.75 -10.20
N VAL A 66 -3.58 1.32 -9.00
CA VAL A 66 -4.13 0.67 -7.79
C VAL A 66 -5.65 0.55 -7.88
N ILE A 67 -6.34 1.58 -8.39
CA ILE A 67 -7.79 1.53 -8.66
C ILE A 67 -8.09 0.48 -9.73
N ALA A 68 -7.35 0.45 -10.83
CA ALA A 68 -7.55 -0.52 -11.92
C ALA A 68 -7.41 -1.99 -11.50
N MET A 69 -6.86 -2.28 -10.31
CA MET A 69 -6.86 -3.63 -9.72
C MET A 69 -8.27 -4.13 -9.36
N THR A 70 -9.32 -3.29 -9.37
CA THR A 70 -10.71 -3.71 -9.17
C THR A 70 -11.18 -4.48 -10.40
N ASN A 71 -11.14 -5.81 -10.34
CA ASN A 71 -11.42 -6.70 -11.46
C ASN A 71 -12.92 -7.02 -11.59
N GLN A 72 -13.77 -6.00 -11.50
CA GLN A 72 -15.23 -6.14 -11.53
C GLN A 72 -15.79 -5.43 -12.77
N LYS A 73 -16.66 -6.14 -13.51
CA LYS A 73 -17.46 -5.52 -14.57
C LYS A 73 -18.55 -4.70 -13.91
N ILE A 74 -18.79 -3.51 -14.46
CA ILE A 74 -19.86 -2.64 -14.00
C ILE A 74 -21.04 -2.81 -14.94
N GLU A 75 -22.05 -3.58 -14.52
CA GLU A 75 -23.26 -3.83 -15.29
C GLU A 75 -24.50 -3.21 -14.61
N SER A 76 -24.41 -2.94 -13.30
CA SER A 76 -25.46 -2.37 -12.46
C SER A 76 -24.94 -1.24 -11.55
N GLU A 77 -25.84 -0.51 -10.90
CA GLU A 77 -25.48 0.48 -9.87
C GLU A 77 -24.88 -0.18 -8.62
N GLU A 78 -25.32 -1.39 -8.27
CA GLU A 78 -24.73 -2.15 -7.15
C GLU A 78 -23.25 -2.49 -7.43
N ASP A 79 -22.91 -2.82 -8.68
CA ASP A 79 -21.53 -3.04 -9.10
C ASP A 79 -20.70 -1.76 -9.01
N ARG A 80 -21.28 -0.59 -9.33
CA ARG A 80 -20.60 0.71 -9.17
C ARG A 80 -20.24 0.97 -7.71
N ASP A 81 -21.19 0.74 -6.80
CA ASP A 81 -20.98 0.94 -5.37
C ASP A 81 -19.96 -0.05 -4.80
N LEU A 82 -19.97 -1.29 -5.28
CA LEU A 82 -18.96 -2.29 -4.93
C LEU A 82 -17.57 -1.87 -5.42
N VAL A 83 -17.43 -1.51 -6.69
CA VAL A 83 -16.17 -1.01 -7.27
C VAL A 83 -15.66 0.22 -6.52
N ARG A 84 -16.55 1.15 -6.17
CA ARG A 84 -16.20 2.34 -5.38
C ARG A 84 -15.62 1.96 -4.02
N ARG A 85 -16.26 1.03 -3.31
CA ARG A 85 -15.80 0.52 -2.00
C ARG A 85 -14.47 -0.21 -2.11
N GLU A 86 -14.29 -1.04 -3.15
CA GLU A 86 -13.02 -1.74 -3.37
C GLU A 86 -11.89 -0.77 -3.69
N ALA A 87 -12.14 0.23 -4.56
CA ALA A 87 -11.18 1.26 -4.88
C ALA A 87 -10.76 2.02 -3.62
N ASN A 88 -11.74 2.47 -2.82
CA ASN A 88 -11.48 3.12 -1.53
C ASN A 88 -10.63 2.26 -0.60
N THR A 89 -10.97 0.98 -0.45
CA THR A 89 -10.22 0.05 0.39
C THR A 89 -8.76 -0.05 -0.06
N LYS A 90 -8.50 -0.16 -1.36
CA LYS A 90 -7.13 -0.23 -1.88
C LYS A 90 -6.35 1.07 -1.69
N LEU A 91 -6.99 2.22 -1.89
CA LEU A 91 -6.34 3.52 -1.64
C LEU A 91 -6.05 3.73 -0.16
N GLU A 92 -6.95 3.34 0.73
CA GLU A 92 -6.72 3.36 2.17
C GLU A 92 -5.58 2.42 2.57
N MET A 93 -5.53 1.20 2.01
CA MET A 93 -4.41 0.29 2.20
C MET A 93 -3.10 0.94 1.77
N MET A 94 -3.04 1.52 0.57
CA MET A 94 -1.83 2.18 0.07
C MET A 94 -1.42 3.36 0.97
N ALA A 95 -2.37 4.21 1.36
CA ALA A 95 -2.13 5.33 2.27
C ALA A 95 -1.64 4.86 3.65
N SER A 96 -2.17 3.73 4.15
CA SER A 96 -1.77 3.14 5.44
C SER A 96 -0.34 2.60 5.43
N LEU A 97 0.15 2.15 4.27
CA LEU A 97 1.55 1.72 4.10
C LEU A 97 2.53 2.90 4.12
N GLY A 98 2.01 4.13 3.99
CA GLY A 98 2.71 5.39 4.17
C GLY A 98 3.94 5.54 3.27
N PRO A 99 3.78 5.65 1.93
CA PRO A 99 4.90 5.91 1.04
C PRO A 99 5.61 7.23 1.42
N LYS A 100 6.92 7.18 1.63
CA LYS A 100 7.71 8.37 2.02
C LYS A 100 8.14 9.23 0.83
N ASP A 101 8.20 8.61 -0.35
CA ASP A 101 8.54 9.23 -1.62
C ASP A 101 7.87 8.48 -2.79
N GLY A 102 8.05 8.99 -4.01
CA GLY A 102 7.45 8.39 -5.20
C GLY A 102 7.98 6.99 -5.54
N PHE A 103 9.22 6.65 -5.18
CA PHE A 103 9.76 5.30 -5.41
C PHE A 103 9.10 4.29 -4.47
N GLU A 104 8.93 4.64 -3.19
CA GLU A 104 8.14 3.82 -2.27
C GLU A 104 6.71 3.66 -2.79
N GLY A 105 6.11 4.73 -3.32
CA GLY A 105 4.77 4.68 -3.91
C GLY A 105 4.62 3.67 -5.03
N MET A 106 5.53 3.70 -6.00
CA MET A 106 5.56 2.75 -7.10
C MET A 106 5.77 1.30 -6.62
N LEU A 107 6.73 1.11 -5.71
CA LEU A 107 7.05 -0.23 -5.19
C LEU A 107 5.89 -0.81 -4.38
N ILE A 108 5.25 0.01 -3.53
CA ILE A 108 4.08 -0.39 -2.74
C ILE A 108 2.91 -0.77 -3.65
N ALA A 109 2.61 0.04 -4.67
CA ALA A 109 1.56 -0.28 -5.64
C ALA A 109 1.83 -1.63 -6.32
N GLN A 110 3.08 -1.88 -6.73
CA GLN A 110 3.48 -3.16 -7.32
C GLN A 110 3.35 -4.33 -6.31
N MET A 111 3.77 -4.13 -5.05
CA MET A 111 3.65 -5.15 -3.99
C MET A 111 2.19 -5.54 -3.74
N MET A 112 1.26 -4.57 -3.73
CA MET A 112 -0.17 -4.84 -3.59
C MET A 112 -0.70 -5.71 -4.75
N MET A 113 -0.29 -5.43 -5.99
CA MET A 113 -0.66 -6.24 -7.16
C MET A 113 -0.11 -7.67 -7.06
N VAL A 114 1.15 -7.82 -6.66
CA VAL A 114 1.80 -9.13 -6.47
C VAL A 114 1.06 -9.92 -5.41
N PHE A 115 0.72 -9.29 -4.28
CA PHE A 115 -0.06 -9.92 -3.21
C PHE A 115 -1.42 -10.40 -3.72
N GLN A 116 -2.22 -9.51 -4.31
CA GLN A 116 -3.55 -9.86 -4.83
C GLN A 116 -3.46 -11.01 -5.84
N LYS A 117 -2.51 -10.95 -6.78
CA LYS A 117 -2.36 -11.98 -7.80
C LYS A 117 -1.91 -13.32 -7.23
N SER A 118 -1.06 -13.32 -6.20
CA SER A 118 -0.64 -14.55 -5.52
C SER A 118 -1.82 -15.26 -4.86
N VAL A 119 -2.72 -14.48 -4.24
CA VAL A 119 -3.93 -14.97 -3.58
C VAL A 119 -4.94 -15.50 -4.61
N ASP A 120 -5.14 -14.80 -5.73
CA ASP A 120 -6.00 -15.27 -6.83
C ASP A 120 -5.55 -16.64 -7.36
N LEU A 121 -4.24 -16.84 -7.51
CA LEU A 121 -3.68 -18.11 -7.99
C LEU A 121 -3.86 -19.24 -6.97
N LEU A 122 -3.75 -18.96 -5.67
CA LEU A 122 -4.08 -19.94 -4.63
C LEU A 122 -5.54 -20.37 -4.71
N TYR A 123 -6.46 -19.40 -4.81
CA TYR A 123 -7.88 -19.71 -4.94
C TYR A 123 -8.18 -20.55 -6.18
N LYS A 124 -7.55 -20.24 -7.32
CA LYS A 124 -7.68 -21.04 -8.56
C LYS A 124 -7.11 -22.44 -8.43
N SER A 125 -6.09 -22.67 -7.60
CA SER A 125 -5.56 -24.02 -7.35
C SER A 125 -6.52 -24.91 -6.55
N ASN A 126 -7.39 -24.32 -5.71
CA ASN A 126 -8.30 -25.08 -4.85
C ASN A 126 -9.55 -25.62 -5.58
N GLY A 127 -9.84 -25.15 -6.80
CA GLY A 127 -11.07 -25.46 -7.53
C GLY A 127 -10.89 -26.29 -8.80
N SER A 128 -9.70 -26.79 -9.10
CA SER A 128 -9.41 -27.53 -10.33
C SER A 128 -9.35 -29.04 -10.09
N GLU A 129 -10.05 -29.81 -10.93
CA GLU A 129 -9.99 -31.28 -10.98
C GLU A 129 -8.66 -31.79 -11.58
N SER A 130 -7.96 -30.94 -12.33
CA SER A 130 -6.64 -31.28 -12.89
C SER A 130 -5.53 -30.97 -11.90
N PHE A 131 -4.82 -32.02 -11.48
CA PHE A 131 -3.63 -31.90 -10.64
C PHE A 131 -2.54 -31.02 -11.27
N GLU A 132 -2.32 -31.14 -12.58
CA GLU A 132 -1.31 -30.36 -13.29
C GLU A 132 -1.62 -28.86 -13.28
N PHE A 133 -2.89 -28.49 -13.48
CA PHE A 133 -3.33 -27.11 -13.40
C PHE A 133 -3.18 -26.57 -11.97
N SER A 134 -3.67 -27.31 -10.96
CA SER A 134 -3.57 -26.91 -9.56
C SER A 134 -2.12 -26.72 -9.13
N ASN A 135 -1.24 -27.66 -9.49
CA ASN A 135 0.19 -27.58 -9.21
C ASN A 135 0.85 -26.40 -9.94
N SER A 136 0.49 -26.12 -11.20
CA SER A 136 1.00 -24.97 -11.95
C SER A 136 0.61 -23.64 -11.29
N MET A 137 -0.66 -23.47 -10.89
CA MET A 137 -1.15 -22.27 -10.21
C MET A 137 -0.47 -22.08 -8.84
N LEU A 138 -0.33 -23.17 -8.06
CA LEU A 138 0.35 -23.14 -6.77
C LEU A 138 1.82 -22.73 -6.92
N ASN A 139 2.53 -23.29 -7.90
CA ASN A 139 3.91 -22.93 -8.18
C ASN A 139 4.08 -21.47 -8.61
N GLN A 140 3.16 -20.94 -9.42
CA GLN A 140 3.17 -19.52 -9.80
C GLN A 140 2.88 -18.61 -8.60
N SER A 141 1.94 -18.99 -7.73
CA SER A 141 1.66 -18.26 -6.50
C SER A 141 2.89 -18.19 -5.59
N ILE A 142 3.56 -19.32 -5.36
CA ILE A 142 4.78 -19.39 -4.54
C ILE A 142 5.88 -18.46 -5.10
N LYS A 143 6.03 -18.37 -6.43
CA LYS A 143 6.99 -17.44 -7.05
C LYS A 143 6.64 -15.98 -6.76
N LEU A 144 5.37 -15.60 -6.85
CA LEU A 144 4.92 -14.25 -6.52
C LEU A 144 5.09 -13.92 -5.03
N MET A 145 4.84 -14.87 -4.13
CA MET A 145 5.09 -14.69 -2.70
C MET A 145 6.58 -14.50 -2.38
N LYS A 146 7.47 -15.23 -3.06
CA LYS A 146 8.92 -15.01 -2.94
C LYS A 146 9.32 -13.62 -3.45
N LEU A 147 8.76 -13.17 -4.58
CA LEU A 147 8.98 -11.82 -5.09
C LEU A 147 8.49 -10.75 -4.11
N TYR A 148 7.32 -10.95 -3.49
CA TYR A 148 6.79 -10.04 -2.47
C TYR A 148 7.76 -9.86 -1.30
N ASN A 149 8.36 -10.96 -0.81
CA ASN A 149 9.36 -10.89 0.26
C ASN A 149 10.62 -10.11 -0.16
N GLN A 150 11.09 -10.30 -1.40
CA GLN A 150 12.23 -9.53 -1.94
C GLN A 150 11.91 -8.03 -2.06
N GLN A 151 10.68 -7.69 -2.47
CA GLN A 151 10.23 -6.30 -2.53
C GLN A 151 10.13 -5.68 -1.13
N LEU A 152 9.63 -6.44 -0.14
CA LEU A 152 9.58 -6.00 1.26
C LEU A 152 10.98 -5.72 1.81
N GLU A 153 11.95 -6.60 1.58
CA GLU A 153 13.35 -6.38 1.96
C GLU A 153 13.93 -5.12 1.28
N SER A 154 13.60 -4.91 0.01
CA SER A 154 14.03 -3.74 -0.75
C SER A 154 13.43 -2.44 -0.19
N LEU A 155 12.13 -2.44 0.15
CA LEU A 155 11.46 -1.31 0.78
C LEU A 155 12.06 -1.00 2.16
N ASP A 156 12.31 -2.03 2.97
CA ASP A 156 12.96 -1.89 4.27
C ASP A 156 14.37 -1.31 4.16
N LYS A 157 15.15 -1.78 3.18
CA LYS A 157 16.49 -1.25 2.90
C LYS A 157 16.44 0.21 2.45
N HIS A 158 15.50 0.56 1.57
CA HIS A 158 15.25 1.94 1.14
C HIS A 158 14.91 2.84 2.33
N ARG A 159 13.99 2.41 3.20
CA ARG A 159 13.57 3.14 4.41
C ARG A 159 14.68 3.33 5.44
N ARG A 160 15.61 2.39 5.54
CA ARG A 160 16.79 2.48 6.42
C ARG A 160 17.87 3.40 5.84
N GLY A 161 17.70 3.88 4.60
CA GLY A 161 18.59 4.85 3.94
C GLY A 161 19.99 4.30 3.66
N GLY A 162 20.12 2.99 3.44
CA GLY A 162 21.41 2.36 3.15
C GLY A 162 22.44 2.44 4.27
N LYS A 163 22.05 2.80 5.51
CA LYS A 163 22.97 2.84 6.66
C LYS A 163 23.39 1.43 7.06
N GLN A 164 24.45 0.92 6.44
CA GLN A 164 25.26 -0.13 7.02
C GLN A 164 25.96 0.50 8.23
N LYS A 165 25.58 0.12 9.44
CA LYS A 165 26.17 0.65 10.67
C LYS A 165 27.60 0.10 10.80
N MET A 166 28.55 0.73 10.12
CA MET A 166 29.98 0.46 10.30
C MET A 166 30.41 1.10 11.62
N THR A 167 30.61 0.28 12.65
CA THR A 167 31.29 0.73 13.87
C THR A 167 32.77 0.80 13.56
N VAL A 168 33.34 2.00 13.49
CA VAL A 168 34.79 2.18 13.32
C VAL A 168 35.44 2.03 14.68
N GLU A 169 36.02 0.85 14.93
CA GLU A 169 36.97 0.65 16.03
C GLU A 169 38.38 0.90 15.51
N HIS A 170 39.08 1.88 16.08
CA HIS A 170 40.50 2.10 15.79
C HIS A 170 41.30 1.01 16.50
N ILE A 171 41.71 -0.02 15.76
CA ILE A 171 42.66 -1.02 16.24
C ILE A 171 44.07 -0.51 15.94
N ASN A 172 44.85 -0.27 16.99
CA ASN A 172 46.26 0.07 16.85
C ASN A 172 47.04 -1.20 16.54
N VAL A 173 47.54 -1.31 15.32
CA VAL A 173 48.45 -2.39 14.93
C VAL A 173 49.87 -1.89 15.24
N SER A 174 50.48 -2.45 16.28
CA SER A 174 51.88 -2.15 16.62
C SER A 174 52.84 -2.61 15.52
N ASP A 175 54.00 -1.97 15.40
CA ASP A 175 55.04 -2.34 14.43
C ASP A 175 55.33 -3.85 14.47
N GLY A 176 54.96 -4.54 13.39
CA GLY A 176 55.09 -6.00 13.23
C GLY A 176 53.77 -6.80 13.26
N GLY A 177 52.62 -6.19 13.57
CA GLY A 177 51.32 -6.84 13.45
C GLY A 177 50.81 -6.85 12.00
N GLN A 178 50.42 -8.01 11.48
CA GLN A 178 49.74 -8.11 10.19
C GLN A 178 48.25 -8.38 10.42
N ALA A 179 47.39 -7.49 9.92
CA ALA A 179 45.95 -7.71 9.88
C ALA A 179 45.59 -8.42 8.57
N ILE A 180 44.90 -9.56 8.66
CA ILE A 180 44.34 -10.24 7.51
C ILE A 180 42.92 -9.70 7.28
N ILE A 181 42.65 -9.19 6.07
CA ILE A 181 41.31 -8.77 5.65
C ILE A 181 40.85 -9.70 4.52
N GLY A 182 39.88 -10.56 4.82
CA GLY A 182 39.31 -11.51 3.84
C GLY A 182 38.66 -12.74 4.48
N ASN A 183 37.98 -13.56 3.67
CA ASN A 183 37.44 -14.85 4.11
C ASN A 183 38.60 -15.82 4.40
N VAL A 184 38.82 -16.15 5.66
CA VAL A 184 39.83 -17.14 6.08
C VAL A 184 39.19 -18.52 6.05
N HIS A 185 39.53 -19.32 5.04
CA HIS A 185 39.28 -20.77 5.06
C HIS A 185 40.47 -21.45 5.72
N GLN A 186 40.30 -21.90 6.96
CA GLN A 186 41.32 -22.65 7.68
C GLN A 186 41.33 -24.10 7.15
N GLY A 187 42.13 -24.34 6.11
CA GLY A 187 42.41 -25.70 5.63
C GLY A 187 43.31 -26.40 6.62
N GLY A 188 42.76 -27.36 7.38
CA GLY A 188 43.52 -28.28 8.21
C GLY A 188 44.31 -29.23 7.33
N ASP A 189 45.64 -29.12 7.38
CA ASP A 189 46.59 -30.08 6.83
C ASP A 189 46.75 -31.21 7.86
N GLU A 190 46.03 -32.32 7.69
CA GLU A 190 46.28 -33.56 8.42
C GLU A 190 47.37 -34.35 7.68
N ARG A 191 48.57 -34.35 8.28
CA ARG A 191 49.59 -35.37 8.06
C ARG A 191 49.60 -36.33 9.23
#